data_AF-A0A6G9Y6Z8-F1
#
_entry.id   AF-A0A6G9Y6Z8-F1
#
_cell.length_a   1.000
_cell.length_b   1.000
_cell.length_c   1.000
_cell.angle_alpha   90.00
_cell.angle_beta   90.00
_cell.angle_gamma   90.00
#
_symmetry.space_group_name_H-M   'P 1'
#
loop_
_entity.id
_entity.type
_entity.pdbx_description
1 polymer ?
#
loop_
_entity_poly.entity_id
_entity_poly.type
_entity_poly.pdbx_seq_one_letter_code
_entity_poly.pdbx_strand_id
1 'polypeptide(L)'
;MRHGYPTDDELRRTFESELATVSGGGGLRSGTGLDLETQAALIAIARAYPAITDDLISAARTAFAAQLDGTNAATRRAGIENLIAERNRRNGFEPNR
;
A
#
# COMPACT_ATOMS: atom_id res chain seq x y z
N MET A 1 -8.18 -21.04 -7.95
CA MET A 1 -6.84 -20.60 -7.51
C MET A 1 -6.27 -19.70 -8.61
N ARG A 2 -5.99 -18.42 -8.35
CA ARG A 2 -5.21 -17.59 -9.28
C ARG A 2 -3.75 -18.04 -9.18
N HIS A 3 -3.15 -18.42 -10.31
CA HIS A 3 -1.82 -19.06 -10.35
C HIS A 3 -0.68 -18.08 -10.69
N GLY A 4 -0.89 -16.77 -10.57
CA GLY A 4 0.10 -15.75 -10.84
C GLY A 4 -0.13 -14.48 -10.03
N TYR A 5 0.90 -13.63 -9.98
CA TYR A 5 0.78 -12.26 -9.50
C TYR A 5 -0.21 -11.50 -10.40
N PRO A 6 -1.13 -10.69 -9.86
CA PRO A 6 -2.11 -9.96 -10.66
C PRO A 6 -1.41 -9.04 -11.66
N THR A 7 -1.95 -8.94 -12.86
CA THR A 7 -1.46 -7.97 -13.86
C THR A 7 -1.86 -6.55 -13.47
N ASP A 8 -1.19 -5.54 -14.06
CA ASP A 8 -1.54 -4.13 -13.85
C ASP A 8 -3.01 -3.82 -14.16
N ASP A 9 -3.58 -4.45 -15.19
CA ASP A 9 -4.99 -4.30 -15.52
C ASP A 9 -5.92 -4.96 -14.50
N GLU A 10 -5.53 -6.12 -13.96
CA GLU A 10 -6.26 -6.75 -12.85
C GLU A 10 -6.20 -5.86 -11.60
N LEU A 11 -5.03 -5.32 -11.27
CA LEU A 11 -4.83 -4.38 -10.18
C LEU A 11 -5.67 -3.11 -10.36
N ARG A 12 -5.73 -2.55 -11.57
CA ARG A 12 -6.55 -1.36 -11.87
C ARG A 12 -8.04 -1.62 -11.69
N ARG A 13 -8.53 -2.77 -12.18
CA ARG A 13 -9.94 -3.17 -11.96
C ARG A 13 -10.25 -3.36 -10.50
N THR A 14 -9.34 -3.99 -9.76
CA THR A 14 -9.51 -4.16 -8.31
C THR A 14 -9.49 -2.82 -7.59
N PHE A 15 -8.56 -1.92 -7.91
CA PHE A 15 -8.49 -0.59 -7.31
C PHE A 15 -9.78 0.20 -7.52
N GLU A 16 -10.28 0.30 -8.76
CA GLU A 16 -11.51 1.05 -9.06
C GLU A 16 -12.74 0.41 -8.37
N SER A 17 -12.80 -0.93 -8.29
CA SER A 17 -13.86 -1.64 -7.57
C SER A 17 -13.84 -1.35 -6.06
N GLU A 18 -12.66 -1.39 -5.43
CA GLU A 18 -12.54 -1.10 -4.01
C GLU A 18 -12.78 0.38 -3.72
N LEU A 19 -12.29 1.30 -4.58
CA LEU A 19 -12.54 2.73 -4.48
C LEU A 19 -14.04 3.06 -4.53
N ALA A 20 -14.78 2.46 -5.48
CA ALA A 20 -16.23 2.60 -5.55
C ALA A 20 -16.92 2.05 -4.30
N THR A 21 -16.44 0.92 -3.78
CA THR A 21 -16.98 0.29 -2.57
C THR A 21 -16.82 1.19 -1.34
N VAL A 22 -15.61 1.67 -1.07
CA VAL A 22 -15.34 2.52 0.11
C VAL A 22 -15.97 3.91 -0.01
N SER A 23 -16.09 4.43 -1.23
CA SER A 23 -16.77 5.71 -1.48
C SER A 23 -18.29 5.63 -1.33
N GLY A 24 -18.85 4.42 -1.47
CA GLY A 24 -20.27 4.13 -1.23
C GLY A 24 -20.58 3.72 0.22
N GLY A 25 -19.64 3.85 1.16
CA GLY A 25 -19.80 3.46 2.56
C GLY A 25 -19.57 1.98 2.85
N GLY A 26 -19.05 1.22 1.87
CA GLY A 26 -18.60 -0.14 2.06
C GLY A 26 -17.21 -0.25 2.69
N GLY A 27 -16.80 -1.48 3.00
CA GLY A 27 -15.46 -1.78 3.51
C GLY A 27 -14.50 -2.27 2.42
N LEU A 28 -13.21 -2.26 2.74
CA LEU A 28 -12.15 -2.81 1.89
C LEU A 28 -12.09 -4.34 2.00
N ARG A 29 -12.03 -5.05 0.87
CA ARG A 29 -11.88 -6.51 0.84
C ARG A 29 -10.44 -6.93 1.11
N SER A 30 -10.28 -8.11 1.70
CA SER A 30 -8.97 -8.76 1.87
C SER A 30 -8.54 -9.48 0.59
N GLY A 31 -7.23 -9.67 0.40
CA GLY A 31 -6.69 -10.49 -0.70
C GLY A 31 -6.86 -9.85 -2.08
N THR A 32 -6.87 -8.52 -2.16
CA THR A 32 -7.08 -7.74 -3.39
C THR A 32 -5.84 -7.71 -4.29
N GLY A 33 -4.65 -7.94 -3.75
CA GLY A 33 -3.38 -7.74 -4.46
C GLY A 33 -2.90 -6.27 -4.46
N LEU A 34 -3.66 -5.37 -3.82
CA LEU A 34 -3.21 -4.00 -3.57
C LEU A 34 -2.14 -4.01 -2.47
N ASP A 35 -1.13 -3.14 -2.58
CA ASP A 35 -0.10 -3.02 -1.54
C ASP A 35 -0.63 -2.31 -0.28
N LEU A 36 0.18 -2.27 0.76
CA LEU A 36 -0.25 -1.77 2.07
C LEU A 36 -0.56 -0.28 2.03
N GLU A 37 0.23 0.49 1.29
CA GLU A 37 0.09 1.93 1.11
C GLU A 37 -1.23 2.26 0.40
N THR A 38 -1.54 1.55 -0.67
CA THR A 38 -2.81 1.68 -1.40
C THR A 38 -4.00 1.26 -0.54
N GLN A 39 -3.90 0.15 0.18
CA GLN A 39 -4.95 -0.30 1.10
C GLN A 39 -5.19 0.71 2.23
N ALA A 40 -4.13 1.29 2.80
CA ALA A 40 -4.23 2.29 3.86
C ALA A 40 -4.97 3.54 3.39
N ALA A 41 -4.71 4.01 2.16
CA ALA A 41 -5.42 5.14 1.58
C ALA A 41 -6.91 4.85 1.34
N LEU A 42 -7.26 3.65 0.84
CA LEU A 42 -8.64 3.23 0.70
C LEU A 42 -9.38 3.09 2.04
N ILE A 43 -8.69 2.62 3.08
CA ILE A 43 -9.24 2.56 4.45
C ILE A 43 -9.50 3.97 4.98
N ALA A 44 -8.64 4.94 4.68
CA ALA A 44 -8.86 6.34 5.08
C ALA A 44 -10.13 6.91 4.45
N ILE A 45 -10.40 6.61 3.17
CA ILE A 45 -11.66 6.96 2.50
C ILE A 45 -12.85 6.29 3.20
N ALA A 46 -12.79 4.98 3.46
CA ALA A 46 -13.86 4.23 4.12
C ALA A 46 -14.20 4.82 5.50
N ARG A 47 -13.19 5.28 6.25
CA ARG A 47 -13.36 5.92 7.56
C ARG A 47 -13.93 7.33 7.49
N ALA A 48 -13.71 8.04 6.38
CA ALA A 48 -14.20 9.39 6.18
C ALA A 48 -15.66 9.42 5.74
N TYR A 49 -16.20 8.32 5.18
CA TYR A 49 -17.58 8.26 4.69
C TYR A 49 -18.60 8.69 5.77
N PRO A 50 -19.58 9.56 5.44
CA PRO A 50 -19.87 10.13 4.12
C PRO A 50 -19.08 11.42 3.77
N ALA A 51 -18.25 11.95 4.66
CA ALA A 51 -17.48 13.18 4.49
C ALA A 51 -16.13 12.95 3.78
N ILE A 52 -16.16 12.34 2.59
CA ILE A 52 -14.95 12.06 1.80
C ILE A 52 -14.48 13.34 1.09
N THR A 53 -13.19 13.65 1.20
CA THR A 53 -12.57 14.79 0.51
C THR A 53 -11.88 14.36 -0.78
N ASP A 54 -11.73 15.30 -1.71
CA ASP A 54 -10.97 15.09 -2.94
C ASP A 54 -9.51 14.73 -2.65
N ASP A 55 -8.92 15.27 -1.58
CA ASP A 55 -7.57 14.92 -1.13
C ASP A 55 -7.42 13.43 -0.78
N LEU A 56 -8.44 12.81 -0.17
CA LEU A 56 -8.39 11.38 0.15
C LEU A 56 -8.45 10.52 -1.13
N ILE A 57 -9.28 10.92 -2.10
CA ILE A 57 -9.36 10.26 -3.41
C ILE A 57 -8.03 10.42 -4.16
N SER A 58 -7.46 11.63 -4.15
CA SER A 58 -6.17 11.93 -4.76
C SER A 58 -5.05 11.10 -4.14
N ALA A 59 -4.98 11.04 -2.81
CA ALA A 59 -4.00 10.23 -2.09
C ALA A 59 -4.10 8.74 -2.43
N ALA A 60 -5.32 8.20 -2.53
CA ALA A 60 -5.52 6.80 -2.95
C ALA A 60 -5.05 6.55 -4.39
N ARG A 61 -5.33 7.48 -5.32
CA ARG A 61 -4.87 7.38 -6.70
C ARG A 61 -3.36 7.50 -6.82
N THR A 62 -2.73 8.39 -6.05
CA THR A 62 -1.27 8.52 -5.98
C THR A 62 -0.62 7.27 -5.42
N ALA A 63 -1.14 6.72 -4.32
CA ALA A 63 -0.62 5.47 -3.74
C ALA A 63 -0.73 4.31 -4.74
N PHE A 64 -1.84 4.20 -5.47
CA PHE A 64 -2.01 3.18 -6.50
C PHE A 64 -1.07 3.37 -7.69
N ALA A 65 -0.85 4.60 -8.16
CA ALA A 65 0.14 4.87 -9.20
C ALA A 65 1.55 4.45 -8.77
N ALA A 66 1.91 4.74 -7.52
CA ALA A 66 3.18 4.33 -6.91
C ALA A 66 3.30 2.81 -6.69
N GLN A 67 2.18 2.08 -6.61
CA GLN A 67 2.18 0.63 -6.67
C GLN A 67 2.56 0.13 -8.07
N LEU A 68 1.96 0.71 -9.12
CA LEU A 68 2.18 0.30 -10.51
C LEU A 68 3.59 0.60 -11.00
N ASP A 69 4.16 1.74 -10.62
CA ASP A 69 5.52 2.11 -10.99
C ASP A 69 6.61 1.50 -10.08
N GLY A 70 6.19 0.82 -9.00
CA GLY A 70 7.07 0.14 -8.05
C GLY A 70 7.69 1.04 -6.96
N THR A 71 7.34 2.33 -6.91
CA THR A 71 7.85 3.28 -5.91
C THR A 71 7.52 2.87 -4.48
N ASN A 72 6.32 2.35 -4.22
CA ASN A 72 5.95 1.87 -2.88
C ASN A 72 6.87 0.71 -2.44
N ALA A 73 7.11 -0.24 -3.33
CA ALA A 73 7.99 -1.37 -3.07
C ALA A 73 9.44 -0.93 -2.82
N ALA A 74 9.95 0.02 -3.61
CA ALA A 74 11.28 0.60 -3.42
C ALA A 74 11.41 1.33 -2.08
N THR A 75 10.41 2.15 -1.73
CA THR A 75 10.37 2.89 -0.46
C THR A 75 10.33 1.95 0.74
N ARG A 76 9.49 0.90 0.67
CA ARG A 76 9.41 -0.12 1.71
C ARG A 76 10.73 -0.86 1.89
N ARG A 77 11.41 -1.20 0.79
CA ARG A 77 12.73 -1.85 0.83
C ARG A 77 13.79 -0.96 1.49
N ALA A 78 13.85 0.31 1.11
CA ALA A 78 14.77 1.27 1.71
C ALA A 78 14.51 1.44 3.22
N GLY A 79 13.24 1.47 3.65
CA GLY A 79 12.88 1.51 5.06
C GLY A 79 13.39 0.30 5.85
N ILE A 80 13.25 -0.91 5.28
CA ILE A 80 13.75 -2.14 5.89
C ILE A 80 15.28 -2.13 6.00
N GLU A 81 15.97 -1.72 4.94
CA GLU A 81 17.44 -1.61 4.92
C GLU A 81 17.94 -0.63 6.00
N ASN A 82 17.27 0.51 6.18
CA ASN A 82 17.57 1.46 7.24
C ASN A 82 17.36 0.88 8.65
N LEU A 83 16.25 0.17 8.87
CA LEU A 83 15.96 -0.47 10.17
C LEU A 83 17.01 -1.54 10.51
N ILE A 84 17.46 -2.32 9.53
CA ILE A 84 18.53 -3.32 9.69
C ILE A 84 19.85 -2.63 10.01
N ALA A 85 20.22 -1.58 9.27
CA ALA A 85 21.46 -0.83 9.50
C ALA A 85 21.48 -0.19 10.91
N GLU A 86 20.35 0.37 11.36
CA GLU A 86 20.21 0.90 12.71
C GLU A 86 20.30 -0.18 13.78
N ARG A 87 19.70 -1.35 13.56
CA ARG A 87 19.82 -2.51 14.47
C ARG A 87 21.26 -3.00 14.57
N ASN A 88 21.98 -3.09 13.45
CA ASN A 88 23.38 -3.52 13.43
C ASN A 88 24.30 -2.53 14.17
N ARG A 89 24.05 -1.22 14.04
CA ARG A 89 24.77 -0.19 14.80
C ARG A 89 24.51 -0.30 16.30
N ARG A 90 23.26 -0.55 16.71
CA ARG A 90 22.88 -0.71 18.13
C ARG A 90 23.45 -1.99 18.76
N ASN A 91 23.58 -3.05 17.98
CA ASN A 91 23.97 -4.37 18.48
C ASN A 91 25.48 -4.61 18.56
N GLY A 92 26.34 -3.63 18.21
CA GLY A 92 27.78 -3.68 18.42
C GLY A 92 28.39 -5.06 18.13
N PHE A 93 28.31 -5.54 16.88
CA PHE A 93 29.01 -6.76 16.50
C PHE A 93 30.51 -6.48 16.55
N GLU A 94 31.13 -6.64 17.72
CA GLU A 94 32.57 -6.78 17.86
C GLU A 94 32.91 -8.22 17.41
N PRO A 95 33.51 -8.42 16.23
CA PRO A 95 34.09 -9.73 15.94
C PRO A 95 35.21 -9.95 16.94
N ASN A 96 35.06 -10.96 17.80
CA ASN A 96 36.11 -11.41 18.72
C ASN A 96 37.45 -11.46 17.98
N ARG A 97 38.44 -10.71 18.50
CA ARG A 97 39.84 -10.79 18.08
C ARG A 97 40.45 -12.15 18.38
#